data_AF-A0A944C1R2-F1
#
_entry.id   AF-A0A944C1R2-F1
#
_cell.length_a   1.000
_cell.length_b   1.000
_cell.length_c   1.000
_cell.angle_alpha   90.00
_cell.angle_beta   90.00
_cell.angle_gamma   90.00
#
_symmetry.space_group_name_H-M   'P 1'
#
loop_
_entity.id
_entity.type
_entity.pdbx_description
1 polymer ?
#
loop_
_entity_poly.entity_id
_entity_poly.type
_entity_poly.pdbx_seq_one_letter_code
_entity_poly.pdbx_strand_id
1 'polypeptide(L)'
;MQTIFHFDVIVIGAGHAGCEAAAAAAKMGAETCLVTMDMNKIAQMSCNPAVGGIAKGQIVREIDALGGQMGEVTDATAIQFRMLNRSKGPAMRSPRAQCDRARFIWEWRKRLENTPNLSIWQDEATEILTENNEVIGIRTLWGAELRGKSVVITAGTFLNGLMHVGKTKVPGGRCAEPAATKLTHSISALGIEHARMKTGTPVRIYKTSVHLVEMTEQPGETDFHRFSFISPARPLPELPCCT
;
A
#
# COMPACT_ATOMS: atom_id res chain seq x y z
N MET A 1 24.79 -20.33 -10.61
CA MET A 1 24.79 -20.48 -9.14
C MET A 1 23.36 -20.37 -8.68
N GLN A 2 22.84 -21.40 -8.00
CA GLN A 2 21.51 -21.34 -7.40
C GLN A 2 21.67 -20.60 -6.07
N THR A 3 21.26 -19.34 -6.02
CA THR A 3 21.34 -18.55 -4.78
C THR A 3 20.04 -18.76 -4.00
N ILE A 4 20.15 -19.43 -2.85
CA ILE A 4 19.03 -19.73 -1.96
C ILE A 4 19.17 -18.88 -0.70
N PHE A 5 18.10 -18.17 -0.34
CA PHE A 5 17.98 -17.39 0.89
C PHE A 5 16.87 -17.97 1.76
N HIS A 6 17.00 -17.86 3.08
CA HIS A 6 16.04 -18.41 4.04
C HIS A 6 15.41 -17.29 4.86
N PHE A 7 14.10 -17.39 5.03
CA PHE A 7 13.26 -16.49 5.84
C PHE A 7 12.18 -17.33 6.52
N ASP A 8 11.51 -16.77 7.53
CA ASP A 8 10.29 -17.38 8.09
C ASP A 8 9.07 -17.00 7.26
N VAL A 9 8.94 -15.71 6.92
CA VAL A 9 7.79 -15.15 6.19
C VAL A 9 8.26 -14.38 4.96
N ILE A 10 7.64 -14.66 3.82
CA ILE A 10 7.89 -13.92 2.58
C ILE A 10 6.62 -13.16 2.19
N VAL A 11 6.73 -11.85 2.02
CA VAL A 11 5.62 -10.99 1.61
C VAL A 11 5.85 -10.52 0.18
N ILE A 12 4.92 -10.84 -0.72
CA ILE A 12 4.98 -10.44 -2.12
C ILE A 12 4.17 -9.17 -2.33
N GLY A 13 4.85 -8.11 -2.77
CA GLY A 13 4.30 -6.81 -3.13
C GLY A 13 4.38 -5.80 -1.98
N ALA A 14 5.05 -4.67 -2.18
CA ALA A 14 5.09 -3.58 -1.19
C ALA A 14 3.92 -2.59 -1.37
N GLY A 15 2.69 -3.09 -1.50
CA GLY A 15 1.48 -2.26 -1.42
C GLY A 15 1.11 -1.94 0.03
N HIS A 16 0.02 -1.20 0.26
CA HIS A 16 -0.44 -0.88 1.63
C HIS A 16 -0.58 -2.14 2.52
N ALA A 17 -1.17 -3.21 1.97
CA ALA A 17 -1.33 -4.48 2.70
C ALA A 17 0.02 -5.17 2.96
N GLY A 18 0.92 -5.20 1.97
CA GLY A 18 2.22 -5.84 2.10
C GLY A 18 3.14 -5.12 3.08
N CYS A 19 3.07 -3.79 3.15
CA CYS A 19 3.83 -3.01 4.13
C CYS A 19 3.41 -3.36 5.56
N GLU A 20 2.10 -3.40 5.84
CA GLU A 20 1.60 -3.82 7.16
C GLU A 20 1.92 -5.29 7.46
N ALA A 21 1.71 -6.19 6.50
CA ALA A 21 1.98 -7.62 6.69
C ALA A 21 3.47 -7.88 6.99
N ALA A 22 4.37 -7.24 6.25
CA ALA A 22 5.81 -7.38 6.45
C ALA A 22 6.26 -6.77 7.78
N ALA A 23 5.79 -5.57 8.11
CA ALA A 23 6.10 -4.93 9.39
C ALA A 23 5.56 -5.73 10.58
N ALA A 24 4.34 -6.27 10.48
CA ALA A 24 3.72 -7.07 11.54
C ALA A 24 4.50 -8.37 11.78
N ALA A 25 4.78 -9.15 10.72
CA ALA A 25 5.54 -10.40 10.84
C ALA A 25 6.93 -10.16 11.45
N ALA A 26 7.65 -9.14 10.97
CA ALA A 26 8.98 -8.80 11.46
C ALA A 26 8.99 -8.34 12.92
N LYS A 27 8.02 -7.50 13.32
CA LYS A 27 7.84 -7.05 14.72
C LYS A 27 7.45 -8.19 15.66
N MET A 28 6.79 -9.23 15.16
CA MET A 28 6.50 -10.45 15.93
C MET A 28 7.72 -11.38 16.07
N GLY A 29 8.86 -11.03 15.47
CA GLY A 29 10.12 -11.77 15.60
C GLY A 29 10.45 -12.69 14.43
N ALA A 30 9.64 -12.73 13.37
CA ALA A 30 9.91 -13.56 12.20
C ALA A 30 10.94 -12.92 11.27
N GLU A 31 11.93 -13.68 10.80
CA GLU A 31 12.80 -13.22 9.71
C GLU A 31 11.94 -13.06 8.44
N THR A 32 11.75 -11.82 8.00
CA THR A 32 10.76 -11.48 6.99
C THR A 32 11.42 -10.87 5.76
N CYS A 33 11.03 -11.34 4.57
CA CYS A 33 11.44 -10.73 3.30
C CYS A 33 10.25 -10.09 2.60
N LEU A 34 10.29 -8.77 2.39
CA LEU A 34 9.35 -8.03 1.57
C LEU A 34 9.88 -7.90 0.14
N VAL A 35 9.23 -8.57 -0.81
CA VAL A 35 9.60 -8.56 -2.22
C VAL A 35 8.79 -7.51 -2.97
N THR A 36 9.44 -6.63 -3.72
CA THR A 36 8.76 -5.59 -4.51
C THR A 36 9.43 -5.38 -5.86
N MET A 37 8.65 -5.06 -6.89
CA MET A 37 9.21 -4.78 -8.21
C MET A 37 9.96 -3.44 -8.27
N ASP A 38 9.60 -2.50 -7.39
CA ASP A 38 10.19 -1.16 -7.33
C ASP A 38 10.14 -0.61 -5.90
N MET A 39 11.29 -0.39 -5.29
CA MET A 39 11.42 0.15 -3.93
C MET A 39 11.03 1.63 -3.86
N ASN A 40 10.98 2.35 -4.99
CA ASN A 40 10.54 3.74 -5.03
C ASN A 40 9.02 3.88 -5.08
N LYS A 41 8.28 2.76 -5.12
CA LYS A 41 6.81 2.72 -5.21
C LYS A 41 6.16 1.99 -4.03
N ILE A 42 6.91 1.80 -2.95
CA ILE A 42 6.42 1.25 -1.68
C ILE A 42 5.21 2.06 -1.21
N ALA A 43 4.11 1.37 -0.92
CA ALA A 43 2.83 1.94 -0.49
C ALA A 43 2.32 3.09 -1.38
N GLN A 44 2.65 3.10 -2.68
CA GLN A 44 2.23 4.17 -3.58
C GLN A 44 0.69 4.31 -3.62
N MET A 45 0.21 5.49 -3.23
CA MET A 45 -1.19 5.90 -3.38
C MET A 45 -1.54 6.07 -4.86
N SER A 46 -2.08 5.01 -5.47
CA SER A 46 -2.31 4.96 -6.91
C SER A 46 -3.63 5.59 -7.36
N CYS A 47 -4.59 5.73 -6.43
CA CYS A 47 -5.88 6.35 -6.67
C CYS A 47 -5.93 7.71 -5.94
N ASN A 48 -6.76 7.85 -4.92
CA ASN A 48 -6.91 9.08 -4.16
C ASN A 48 -5.65 9.35 -3.30
N PRO A 49 -5.10 10.58 -3.25
CA PRO A 49 -4.08 10.97 -2.28
C PRO A 49 -4.66 11.15 -0.86
N ALA A 50 -5.48 10.20 -0.40
CA ALA A 50 -6.20 10.32 0.86
C ALA A 50 -6.27 8.99 1.62
N VAL A 51 -6.22 9.09 2.96
CA VAL A 51 -6.44 7.98 3.89
C VAL A 51 -7.67 8.27 4.74
N GLY A 52 -8.42 7.22 5.10
CA GLY A 52 -9.65 7.33 5.88
C GLY A 52 -10.88 7.72 5.06
N GLY A 53 -11.82 8.40 5.70
CA GLY A 53 -13.19 8.58 5.21
C GLY A 53 -14.18 7.65 5.91
N ILE A 54 -15.45 7.66 5.51
CA ILE A 54 -16.48 6.82 6.15
C ILE A 54 -16.04 5.34 6.14
N ALA A 55 -16.13 4.68 7.29
CA ALA A 55 -15.63 3.33 7.61
C ALA A 55 -14.10 3.16 7.53
N LYS A 56 -13.45 3.70 6.49
CA LYS A 56 -12.01 3.62 6.28
C LYS A 56 -11.23 4.28 7.42
N GLY A 57 -11.74 5.40 7.95
CA GLY A 57 -11.11 6.11 9.04
C GLY A 57 -11.05 5.28 10.30
N GLN A 58 -12.14 4.58 10.62
CA GLN A 58 -12.21 3.64 11.75
C GLN A 58 -11.21 2.50 11.56
N ILE A 59 -11.18 1.86 10.39
CA ILE A 59 -10.25 0.74 10.11
C ILE A 59 -8.80 1.19 10.28
N VAL A 60 -8.42 2.40 9.85
CA VAL A 60 -7.05 2.89 10.04
C VAL A 60 -6.72 3.08 11.53
N ARG A 61 -7.69 3.52 12.35
CA ARG A 61 -7.49 3.60 13.80
C ARG A 61 -7.41 2.22 14.44
N GLU A 62 -8.16 1.25 13.96
CA GLU A 62 -8.07 -0.14 14.42
C GLU A 62 -6.71 -0.76 14.08
N ILE A 63 -6.20 -0.53 12.86
CA ILE A 63 -4.84 -0.93 12.45
C ILE A 63 -3.81 -0.32 13.39
N ASP A 64 -3.91 0.98 13.68
CA ASP A 64 -3.01 1.66 14.62
C ASP A 64 -3.08 1.08 16.04
N ALA A 65 -4.29 0.79 16.54
CA ALA A 65 -4.48 0.17 17.85
C ALA A 65 -3.87 -1.24 17.95
N LEU A 66 -3.79 -1.97 16.83
CA LEU A 66 -3.13 -3.26 16.74
C LEU A 66 -1.59 -3.16 16.55
N GLY A 67 -1.04 -1.95 16.52
CA GLY A 67 0.40 -1.71 16.33
C GLY A 67 0.87 -1.62 14.86
N GLY A 68 -0.09 -1.52 13.93
CA GLY A 68 0.16 -1.23 12.52
C GLY A 68 0.66 0.20 12.31
N GLN A 69 1.25 0.47 11.15
CA GLN A 69 1.96 1.72 10.88
C GLN A 69 1.14 2.75 10.08
N MET A 70 0.02 2.37 9.47
CA MET A 70 -0.79 3.22 8.60
C MET A 70 -1.24 4.52 9.29
N GLY A 71 -1.64 4.45 10.56
CA GLY A 71 -2.07 5.61 11.34
C GLY A 71 -0.95 6.64 11.46
N GLU A 72 0.21 6.21 11.93
CA GLU A 72 1.36 7.08 12.12
C GLU A 72 1.91 7.64 10.78
N VAL A 73 1.98 6.81 9.74
CA VAL A 73 2.40 7.26 8.40
C VAL A 73 1.45 8.32 7.86
N THR A 74 0.14 8.12 8.06
CA THR A 74 -0.88 9.08 7.63
C THR A 74 -0.69 10.41 8.35
N ASP A 75 -0.52 10.41 9.66
CA ASP A 75 -0.34 11.64 10.44
C ASP A 75 0.95 12.38 10.11
N ALA A 76 2.05 11.65 9.89
CA ALA A 76 3.34 12.22 9.51
C ALA A 76 3.34 12.89 8.11
N THR A 77 2.38 12.53 7.27
CA THR A 77 2.34 12.93 5.85
C THR A 77 1.05 13.66 5.46
N ALA A 78 0.16 13.89 6.43
CA ALA A 78 -1.07 14.61 6.25
C ALA A 78 -0.80 16.08 5.91
N ILE A 79 -1.31 16.51 4.77
CA ILE A 79 -1.37 17.92 4.34
C ILE A 79 -2.78 18.47 4.46
N GLN A 80 -3.75 17.65 4.83
CA GLN A 80 -5.06 18.10 5.25
C GLN A 80 -5.65 17.06 6.18
N PHE A 81 -6.24 17.45 7.32
CA PHE A 81 -7.04 16.55 8.14
C PHE A 81 -8.48 17.06 8.29
N ARG A 82 -9.47 16.17 8.26
CA ARG A 82 -10.87 16.51 8.56
C ARG A 82 -11.58 15.37 9.28
N MET A 83 -12.34 15.71 10.32
CA MET A 83 -13.33 14.80 10.90
C MET A 83 -14.64 14.86 10.10
N LEU A 84 -14.96 13.81 9.37
CA LEU A 84 -16.23 13.71 8.65
C LEU A 84 -17.39 13.50 9.63
N ASN A 85 -18.59 13.96 9.24
CA ASN A 85 -19.82 13.87 10.03
C ASN A 85 -19.74 14.51 11.42
N ARG A 86 -18.98 15.61 11.57
CA ARG A 86 -18.77 16.29 12.86
C ARG A 86 -20.06 16.80 13.52
N SER A 87 -21.06 17.18 12.73
CA SER A 87 -22.40 17.58 13.20
C SER A 87 -23.24 16.42 13.75
N LYS A 88 -22.84 15.16 13.48
CA LYS A 88 -23.48 13.96 14.02
C LYS A 88 -22.77 13.51 15.31
N GLY A 89 -23.41 12.57 16.01
CA GLY A 89 -22.86 11.98 17.23
C GLY A 89 -21.50 11.29 16.99
N PRO A 90 -20.67 11.11 18.05
CA PRO A 90 -19.31 10.54 17.95
C PRO A 90 -19.23 9.21 17.19
N ALA A 91 -20.24 8.35 17.31
CA ALA A 91 -20.31 7.06 16.60
C ALA A 91 -20.30 7.19 15.06
N MET A 92 -20.71 8.34 14.53
CA MET A 92 -20.76 8.60 13.08
C MET A 92 -19.51 9.33 12.56
N ARG A 93 -18.65 9.82 13.46
CA ARG A 93 -17.47 10.61 13.11
C ARG A 93 -16.40 9.71 12.53
N SER A 94 -15.76 10.14 11.44
CA SER A 94 -14.67 9.39 10.82
C SER A 94 -13.52 10.29 10.38
N PRO A 95 -12.26 9.99 10.77
CA PRO A 95 -11.11 10.76 10.33
C PRO A 95 -10.84 10.53 8.84
N ARG A 96 -10.42 11.59 8.17
CA ARG A 96 -9.94 11.58 6.79
C ARG A 96 -8.77 12.54 6.66
N ALA A 97 -7.70 12.12 6.00
CA ALA A 97 -6.60 13.00 5.64
C ALA A 97 -6.34 12.98 4.14
N GLN A 98 -5.92 14.12 3.59
CA GLN A 98 -5.15 14.17 2.35
C GLN A 98 -3.68 14.06 2.71
N CYS A 99 -2.93 13.28 1.96
CA CYS A 99 -1.51 13.04 2.22
C CYS A 99 -0.66 13.50 1.04
N ASP A 100 0.53 14.02 1.34
CA ASP A 100 1.56 14.20 0.34
C ASP A 100 2.01 12.82 -0.17
N ARG A 101 1.73 12.53 -1.45
CA ARG A 101 1.99 11.21 -2.05
C ARG A 101 3.46 10.82 -2.01
N ALA A 102 4.36 11.79 -2.21
CA ALA A 102 5.79 11.51 -2.18
C ALA A 102 6.18 11.19 -0.73
N ARG A 103 5.89 12.11 0.20
CA ARG A 103 6.24 11.92 1.63
C ARG A 103 5.63 10.64 2.20
N PHE A 104 4.45 10.22 1.76
CA PHE A 104 3.85 8.94 2.13
C PHE A 104 4.69 7.73 1.76
N ILE A 105 5.25 7.70 0.54
CA ILE A 105 6.18 6.65 0.10
C ILE A 105 7.46 6.71 0.94
N TRP A 106 8.02 7.90 1.13
CA TRP A 106 9.26 8.09 1.92
C TRP A 106 9.09 7.64 3.37
N GLU A 107 7.97 7.98 4.02
CA GLU A 107 7.71 7.62 5.41
C GLU A 107 7.48 6.12 5.58
N TRP A 108 6.75 5.47 4.66
CA TRP A 108 6.65 4.00 4.64
C TRP A 108 8.01 3.33 4.47
N ARG A 109 8.79 3.78 3.48
CA ARG A 109 10.12 3.24 3.22
C ARG A 109 11.02 3.37 4.45
N LYS A 110 11.08 4.58 5.04
CA LYS A 110 11.82 4.84 6.27
C LYS A 110 11.43 3.87 7.39
N ARG A 111 10.13 3.63 7.61
CA ARG A 111 9.67 2.73 8.66
C ARG A 111 10.03 1.28 8.41
N LEU A 112 9.84 0.79 7.17
CA LEU A 112 10.17 -0.59 6.81
C LEU A 112 11.68 -0.85 6.88
N GLU A 113 12.50 0.06 6.33
CA GLU A 113 13.97 -0.06 6.37
C GLU A 113 14.53 -0.02 7.80
N ASN A 114 13.79 0.56 8.75
CA ASN A 114 14.16 0.61 10.18
C ASN A 114 13.38 -0.39 11.04
N THR A 115 12.69 -1.37 10.44
CA THR A 115 12.01 -2.44 11.18
C THR A 115 12.96 -3.63 11.35
N PRO A 116 13.31 -4.04 12.59
CA PRO A 116 14.15 -5.20 12.82
C PRO A 116 13.56 -6.47 12.19
N ASN A 117 14.42 -7.40 11.78
CA ASN A 117 14.06 -8.67 11.12
C ASN A 117 13.41 -8.54 9.73
N LEU A 118 13.28 -7.32 9.18
CA LEU A 118 12.71 -7.09 7.85
C LEU A 118 13.80 -6.79 6.82
N SER A 119 13.90 -7.66 5.81
CA SER A 119 14.68 -7.42 4.59
C SER A 119 13.77 -7.01 3.45
N ILE A 120 14.19 -6.06 2.61
CA ILE A 120 13.46 -5.66 1.39
C ILE A 120 14.25 -6.14 0.17
N TRP A 121 13.60 -6.88 -0.72
CA TRP A 121 14.20 -7.43 -1.93
C TRP A 121 13.52 -6.85 -3.17
N GLN A 122 14.29 -6.15 -4.02
CA GLN A 122 13.73 -5.59 -5.25
C GLN A 122 13.80 -6.61 -6.39
N ASP A 123 12.69 -7.29 -6.66
CA ASP A 123 12.55 -8.25 -7.77
C ASP A 123 11.06 -8.57 -8.00
N GLU A 124 10.76 -9.24 -9.11
CA GLU A 124 9.43 -9.81 -9.37
C GLU A 124 9.38 -11.26 -8.89
N ALA A 125 8.43 -11.59 -8.01
CA ALA A 125 8.11 -12.97 -7.69
C ALA A 125 7.40 -13.63 -8.88
N THR A 126 7.91 -14.76 -9.37
CA THR A 126 7.40 -15.41 -10.58
C THR A 126 6.80 -16.78 -10.36
N GLU A 127 7.19 -17.47 -9.29
CA GLU A 127 6.75 -18.82 -8.96
C GLU A 127 6.61 -18.97 -7.44
N ILE A 128 5.52 -19.59 -7.00
CA ILE A 128 5.36 -20.11 -5.64
C ILE A 128 5.89 -21.53 -5.63
N LEU A 129 6.88 -21.79 -4.79
CA LEU A 129 7.47 -23.11 -4.63
C LEU A 129 6.66 -23.89 -3.60
N THR A 130 6.28 -25.12 -3.96
CA THR A 130 5.53 -26.01 -3.08
C THR A 130 6.11 -27.42 -3.08
N GLU A 131 6.04 -28.10 -1.96
CA GLU A 131 6.40 -29.51 -1.80
C GLU A 131 5.36 -30.18 -0.90
N ASN A 132 4.87 -31.37 -1.28
CA ASN A 132 3.84 -32.10 -0.53
C ASN A 132 2.58 -31.27 -0.17
N ASN A 133 2.13 -30.40 -1.09
CA ASN A 133 1.04 -29.43 -0.90
C ASN A 133 1.29 -28.34 0.15
N GLU A 134 2.52 -28.15 0.59
CA GLU A 134 2.92 -27.05 1.47
C GLU A 134 3.78 -26.04 0.73
N VAL A 135 3.64 -24.76 1.06
CA VAL A 135 4.49 -23.70 0.53
C VAL A 135 5.86 -23.77 1.18
N ILE A 136 6.91 -23.77 0.36
CA ILE A 136 8.31 -23.80 0.81
C ILE A 136 9.10 -22.55 0.41
N GLY A 137 8.49 -21.63 -0.33
CA GLY A 137 9.12 -20.38 -0.74
C GLY A 137 8.61 -19.83 -2.06
N ILE A 138 9.42 -18.98 -2.68
CA ILE A 138 9.17 -18.39 -4.00
C ILE A 138 10.44 -18.37 -4.85
N ARG A 139 10.27 -18.27 -6.17
CA ARG A 139 11.34 -17.95 -7.12
C ARG A 139 11.11 -16.58 -7.75
N THR A 140 12.15 -15.77 -7.79
CA THR A 140 12.11 -14.45 -8.42
C THR A 140 12.49 -14.49 -9.90
N LEU A 141 12.30 -13.39 -10.62
CA LEU A 141 12.57 -13.28 -12.05
C LEU A 141 14.03 -13.57 -12.40
N TRP A 142 14.97 -13.13 -11.56
CA TRP A 142 16.40 -13.39 -11.74
C TRP A 142 16.85 -14.77 -11.25
N GLY A 143 15.91 -15.61 -10.82
CA GLY A 143 16.17 -17.00 -10.43
C GLY A 143 16.61 -17.20 -8.99
N ALA A 144 16.56 -16.17 -8.13
CA ALA A 144 16.77 -16.32 -6.70
C ALA A 144 15.64 -17.14 -6.07
N GLU A 145 15.98 -18.07 -5.19
CA GLU A 145 15.00 -18.81 -4.41
C GLU A 145 14.97 -18.25 -2.99
N LEU A 146 13.81 -17.73 -2.59
CA LEU A 146 13.57 -17.28 -1.22
C LEU A 146 12.74 -18.38 -0.56
N ARG A 147 13.35 -19.15 0.33
CA ARG A 147 12.70 -20.24 1.06
C ARG A 147 12.09 -19.70 2.34
N GLY A 148 10.88 -20.15 2.66
CA GLY A 148 10.23 -19.77 3.91
C GLY A 148 9.00 -20.61 4.23
N LYS A 149 8.56 -20.52 5.48
CA LYS A 149 7.45 -21.32 6.03
C LYS A 149 6.08 -20.79 5.63
N SER A 150 6.01 -19.54 5.21
CA SER A 150 4.76 -18.88 4.82
C SER A 150 4.99 -17.79 3.78
N VAL A 151 4.03 -17.64 2.88
CA VAL A 151 4.03 -16.61 1.84
C VAL A 151 2.75 -15.80 1.90
N VAL A 152 2.85 -14.47 1.97
CA VAL A 152 1.71 -13.54 1.95
C VAL A 152 1.69 -12.81 0.61
N ILE A 153 0.62 -12.97 -0.16
CA ILE A 153 0.50 -12.37 -1.50
C ILE A 153 -0.33 -11.08 -1.42
N THR A 154 0.28 -9.95 -1.73
CA THR A 154 -0.36 -8.62 -1.74
C THR A 154 -0.15 -7.89 -3.07
N ALA A 155 -0.30 -8.64 -4.17
CA ALA A 155 0.02 -8.21 -5.53
C ALA A 155 -0.88 -7.10 -6.12
N GLY A 156 -1.83 -6.56 -5.34
CA GLY A 156 -2.65 -5.41 -5.72
C GLY A 156 -3.32 -5.58 -7.09
N THR A 157 -3.11 -4.60 -7.99
CA THR A 157 -3.69 -4.61 -9.34
C THR A 157 -2.78 -5.25 -10.40
N PHE A 158 -1.70 -5.92 -10.00
CA PHE A 158 -0.64 -6.37 -10.90
C PHE A 158 -0.89 -7.76 -11.52
N LEU A 159 -1.54 -8.68 -10.80
CA LEU A 159 -1.82 -10.04 -11.29
C LEU A 159 -2.66 -9.99 -12.57
N ASN A 160 -2.07 -10.41 -13.71
CA ASN A 160 -2.68 -10.32 -15.04
C ASN A 160 -3.37 -8.97 -15.31
N GLY A 161 -2.75 -7.88 -14.84
CA GLY A 161 -3.25 -6.52 -14.92
C GLY A 161 -3.47 -6.04 -16.35
N LEU A 162 -4.60 -5.37 -16.59
CA LEU A 162 -4.95 -4.82 -17.90
C LEU A 162 -5.55 -3.43 -17.72
N MET A 163 -4.87 -2.42 -18.25
CA MET A 163 -5.31 -1.03 -18.22
C MET A 163 -6.25 -0.74 -19.39
N HIS A 164 -7.28 0.07 -19.12
CA HIS A 164 -8.28 0.47 -20.11
C HIS A 164 -8.31 2.00 -20.24
N VAL A 165 -8.07 2.51 -21.44
CA VAL A 165 -8.23 3.94 -21.78
C VAL A 165 -9.09 4.03 -23.05
N GLY A 166 -10.38 4.31 -22.87
CA GLY A 166 -11.36 4.20 -23.95
C GLY A 166 -11.39 2.77 -24.52
N LYS A 167 -11.11 2.63 -25.82
CA LYS A 167 -11.03 1.33 -26.51
C LYS A 167 -9.64 0.68 -26.37
N THR A 168 -8.62 1.46 -26.01
CA THR A 168 -7.24 0.99 -25.90
C THR A 168 -7.06 0.16 -24.63
N LYS A 169 -6.41 -0.99 -24.78
CA LYS A 169 -6.06 -1.91 -23.70
C LYS A 169 -4.55 -2.11 -23.67
N VAL A 170 -3.94 -1.96 -22.50
CA VAL A 170 -2.48 -2.10 -22.33
C VAL A 170 -2.22 -3.01 -21.13
N PRO A 171 -1.41 -4.08 -21.28
CA PRO A 171 -0.99 -4.89 -20.14
C PRO A 171 -0.23 -4.03 -19.12
N GLY A 172 -0.60 -4.13 -17.85
CA GLY A 172 0.06 -3.37 -16.79
C GLY A 172 -0.73 -3.39 -15.48
N GLY A 173 -0.01 -3.40 -14.36
CA GLY A 173 -0.63 -3.28 -13.03
C GLY A 173 -1.08 -1.84 -12.73
N ARG A 174 -0.29 -0.87 -13.18
CA ARG A 174 -0.54 0.57 -13.08
C ARG A 174 0.08 1.28 -14.29
N CYS A 175 -0.21 2.56 -14.45
CA CYS A 175 0.36 3.35 -15.54
C CYS A 175 1.91 3.29 -15.47
N ALA A 176 2.55 2.89 -16.57
CA ALA A 176 3.98 2.67 -16.67
C ALA A 176 4.56 1.59 -15.72
N GLU A 177 3.75 0.65 -15.26
CA GLU A 177 4.18 -0.49 -14.44
C GLU A 177 3.67 -1.81 -15.06
N PRO A 178 4.56 -2.78 -15.33
CA PRO A 178 4.19 -4.03 -16.00
C PRO A 178 3.23 -4.89 -15.16
N ALA A 179 2.53 -5.80 -15.81
CA ALA A 179 1.68 -6.79 -15.14
C ALA A 179 2.50 -8.01 -14.70
N ALA A 180 2.12 -8.61 -13.57
CA ALA A 180 2.71 -9.84 -13.06
C ALA A 180 1.98 -11.07 -13.63
N THR A 181 2.37 -11.51 -14.82
CA THR A 181 1.71 -12.63 -15.52
C THR A 181 2.18 -13.98 -15.00
N LYS A 182 3.50 -14.14 -14.75
CA LYS A 182 4.12 -15.39 -14.28
C LYS A 182 3.55 -15.84 -12.94
N LEU A 183 3.48 -14.92 -11.97
CA LEU A 183 2.91 -15.21 -10.65
C LEU A 183 1.44 -15.65 -10.74
N THR A 184 0.66 -15.06 -11.64
CA THR A 184 -0.75 -15.44 -11.83
C THR A 184 -0.86 -16.88 -12.35
N HIS A 185 0.00 -17.26 -13.30
CA HIS A 185 0.05 -18.65 -13.79
C HIS A 185 0.50 -19.62 -12.70
N SER A 186 1.49 -19.25 -11.89
CA SER A 186 1.94 -20.08 -10.76
C SER A 186 0.82 -20.32 -9.74
N ILE A 187 0.08 -19.27 -9.35
CA ILE A 187 -1.09 -19.40 -8.47
C ILE A 187 -2.16 -20.33 -9.08
N SER A 188 -2.45 -20.15 -10.37
CA SER A 188 -3.47 -20.96 -11.07
C SER A 188 -3.05 -22.43 -11.20
N ALA A 189 -1.75 -22.70 -11.38
CA ALA A 189 -1.20 -24.05 -11.46
C ALA A 189 -1.33 -24.82 -10.14
N LEU A 190 -1.45 -24.12 -9.01
CA LEU A 190 -1.76 -24.69 -7.69
C LEU A 190 -3.27 -24.96 -7.47
N GLY A 191 -4.10 -24.80 -8.52
CA GLY A 191 -5.54 -25.07 -8.44
C GLY A 191 -6.37 -23.94 -7.83
N ILE A 192 -5.78 -22.75 -7.65
CA ILE A 192 -6.52 -21.58 -7.13
C ILE A 192 -7.30 -20.92 -8.27
N GLU A 193 -8.63 -20.89 -8.11
CA GLU A 193 -9.52 -20.18 -9.03
C GLU A 193 -9.33 -18.67 -8.92
N HIS A 194 -9.44 -17.97 -10.06
CA HIS A 194 -9.32 -16.52 -10.10
C HIS A 194 -10.39 -15.89 -10.99
N ALA A 195 -10.81 -14.68 -10.61
CA ALA A 195 -11.72 -13.83 -11.38
C ALA A 195 -11.08 -12.46 -11.65
N ARG A 196 -11.72 -11.65 -12.49
CA ARG A 196 -11.23 -10.30 -12.83
C ARG A 196 -12.14 -9.23 -12.25
N MET A 197 -11.53 -8.28 -11.56
CA MET A 197 -12.17 -7.04 -11.12
C MET A 197 -11.66 -5.85 -11.94
N LYS A 198 -12.47 -4.80 -12.04
CA LYS A 198 -12.09 -3.53 -12.68
C LYS A 198 -12.43 -2.36 -11.80
N THR A 199 -11.48 -1.43 -11.69
CA THR A 199 -11.64 -0.15 -10.99
C THR A 199 -11.13 0.99 -11.87
N GLY A 200 -11.57 2.21 -11.59
CA GLY A 200 -11.15 3.42 -12.30
C GLY A 200 -10.36 4.36 -11.39
N THR A 201 -9.58 5.24 -12.00
CA THR A 201 -8.92 6.38 -11.34
C THR A 201 -9.18 7.62 -12.18
N PRO A 202 -9.43 8.80 -11.57
CA PRO A 202 -9.58 10.04 -12.33
C PRO A 202 -8.24 10.40 -13.00
N VAL A 203 -8.30 11.24 -14.04
CA VAL A 203 -7.10 11.84 -14.64
C VAL A 203 -6.38 12.73 -13.63
N ARG A 204 -5.09 13.00 -13.87
CA ARG A 204 -4.34 14.02 -13.13
C ARG A 204 -4.26 15.27 -14.00
N ILE A 205 -4.63 16.41 -13.42
CA ILE A 205 -4.67 17.70 -14.10
C ILE A 205 -3.57 18.61 -13.57
N TYR A 206 -3.11 19.55 -14.41
CA TYR A 206 -2.08 20.50 -14.03
C TYR A 206 -2.69 21.64 -13.21
N LYS A 207 -2.18 21.90 -12.00
CA LYS A 207 -2.83 22.82 -11.05
C LYS A 207 -3.05 24.22 -11.63
N THR A 208 -2.08 24.76 -12.36
CA THR A 208 -2.15 26.13 -12.91
C THR A 208 -3.05 26.23 -14.14
N SER A 209 -3.55 25.11 -14.69
CA SER A 209 -4.57 25.12 -15.73
C SER A 209 -6.00 25.15 -15.18
N VAL A 210 -6.18 25.37 -13.88
CA VAL A 210 -7.48 25.40 -13.20
C VAL A 210 -7.69 26.77 -12.56
N HIS A 211 -8.85 27.38 -12.82
CA HIS A 211 -9.27 28.65 -12.20
C HIS A 211 -9.75 28.42 -10.75
N LEU A 212 -8.81 28.17 -9.83
CA LEU A 212 -9.12 27.87 -8.42
C LEU A 212 -9.92 28.98 -7.72
N VAL A 213 -9.80 30.23 -8.17
CA VAL A 213 -10.54 31.39 -7.65
C VAL A 213 -12.05 31.32 -7.86
N GLU A 214 -12.50 30.51 -8.82
CA GLU A 214 -13.93 30.27 -9.09
C GLU A 214 -14.49 29.09 -8.28
N MET A 215 -13.62 28.35 -7.58
CA MET A 215 -14.00 27.17 -6.80
C MET A 215 -14.23 27.52 -5.33
N THR A 216 -14.95 26.65 -4.62
CA THR A 216 -15.11 26.79 -3.17
C THR A 216 -13.95 26.12 -2.45
N GLU A 217 -13.19 26.90 -1.68
CA GLU A 217 -12.15 26.33 -0.82
C GLU A 217 -12.73 25.52 0.34
N GLN A 218 -12.06 24.41 0.65
CA GLN A 218 -12.40 23.51 1.74
C GLN A 218 -11.14 23.27 2.59
N PRO A 219 -10.98 24.04 3.68
CA PRO A 219 -9.83 23.92 4.56
C PRO A 219 -9.87 22.63 5.40
N GLY A 220 -8.71 22.24 5.90
CA GLY A 220 -8.56 21.22 6.93
C GLY A 220 -8.88 21.74 8.34
N GLU A 221 -8.85 20.84 9.31
CA GLU A 221 -9.00 21.11 10.74
C GLU A 221 -7.62 21.12 11.40
N THR A 222 -7.34 22.16 12.19
CA THR A 222 -6.06 22.34 12.89
C THR A 222 -6.13 21.90 14.36
N ASP A 223 -7.07 21.03 14.69
CA ASP A 223 -7.23 20.51 16.05
C ASP A 223 -6.33 19.30 16.32
N PHE A 224 -6.41 18.78 17.55
CA PHE A 224 -5.57 17.70 18.05
C PHE A 224 -5.93 16.30 17.51
N HIS A 225 -7.02 16.16 16.73
CA HIS A 225 -7.42 14.85 16.24
C HIS A 225 -6.39 14.29 15.29
N ARG A 226 -6.14 12.99 15.34
CA ARG A 226 -5.14 12.30 14.52
C ARG A 226 -5.61 10.87 14.27
N PHE A 227 -5.00 10.18 13.31
CA PHE A 227 -5.30 8.76 13.10
C PHE A 227 -4.71 7.92 14.21
N SER A 228 -3.43 8.14 14.50
CA SER A 228 -2.67 7.35 15.46
C SER A 228 -2.91 7.80 16.89
N PHE A 229 -3.04 6.84 17.81
CA PHE A 229 -3.18 7.14 19.23
C PHE A 229 -1.88 7.71 19.83
N ILE A 230 -0.71 7.37 19.26
CA ILE A 230 0.61 7.67 19.82
C ILE A 230 1.42 8.72 19.04
N SER A 231 0.99 9.07 17.82
CA SER A 231 1.75 10.02 17.00
C SER A 231 1.81 11.43 17.62
N PRO A 232 2.89 12.19 17.38
CA PRO A 232 2.93 13.61 17.67
C PRO A 232 1.94 14.39 16.78
N ALA A 233 1.87 15.71 16.97
CA ALA A 233 1.07 16.57 16.10
C ALA A 233 1.53 16.48 14.63
N ARG A 234 0.58 16.65 13.69
CA ARG A 234 0.83 16.64 12.24
C ARG A 234 1.91 17.69 11.89
N PRO A 235 3.04 17.30 11.28
CA PRO A 235 4.18 18.20 11.11
C PRO A 235 4.13 19.03 9.82
N LEU A 236 3.31 18.65 8.84
CA LEU A 236 3.28 19.33 7.55
C LEU A 236 2.34 20.53 7.54
N PRO A 237 2.61 21.55 6.71
CA PRO A 237 1.66 22.63 6.47
C PRO A 237 0.34 22.09 5.90
N GLU A 238 -0.77 22.54 6.49
CA GLU A 238 -2.11 22.24 5.98
C GLU A 238 -2.36 22.99 4.65
N LEU A 239 -3.02 22.30 3.71
CA LEU A 239 -3.40 22.79 2.40
C LEU A 239 -4.92 22.61 2.21
N PRO A 240 -5.62 23.59 1.62
CA PRO A 240 -7.02 23.45 1.32
C PRO A 240 -7.23 22.50 0.12
N CYS A 241 -8.43 21.90 0.08
CA CYS A 241 -8.97 21.31 -1.15
C CYS A 241 -9.89 22.34 -1.81
N CYS A 242 -10.21 22.15 -3.09
CA CYS A 242 -11.16 22.99 -3.81
C CYS A 242 -12.24 22.10 -4.42
N THR A 243 -13.50 22.54 -4.33
CA THR A 243 -14.68 21.85 -4.88
C THR A 243 -15.49 22.78 -5.74
#